data_AF-A0A970HA11-F1
#
_entry.id   AF-A0A970HA11-F1
#
_cell.length_a   1.000
_cell.length_b   1.000
_cell.length_c   1.000
_cell.angle_alpha   90.00
_cell.angle_beta   90.00
_cell.angle_gamma   90.00
#
_symmetry.space_group_name_H-M   'P 1'
#
loop_
_entity.id
_entity.type
_entity.pdbx_description
1 polymer ?
#
loop_
_entity_poly.entity_id
_entity_poly.type
_entity_poly.pdbx_seq_one_letter_code
_entity_poly.pdbx_strand_id
1 'polypeptide(L)'
;CTAQRQARLFEHEVAREALACLHPRGIFESTGPVQSEGRNSFVATIVWHGEVLHQPYTSRVRVVREEGVAVVTLLDEDSLLPALRRECRIPLGR
;
A
#
# COMPACT_ATOMS: atom_id res chain seq x y z
N CYS A 1 13.16 -15.98 -5.92
CA CYS A 1 12.90 -14.64 -6.48
C CYS A 1 11.43 -14.18 -6.40
N THR A 2 10.62 -14.64 -5.44
CA THR A 2 9.19 -14.25 -5.33
C THR A 2 9.00 -12.87 -4.70
N ALA A 3 9.76 -12.56 -3.65
CA ALA A 3 9.70 -11.27 -2.94
C ALA A 3 10.05 -10.07 -3.85
N GLN A 4 11.08 -10.19 -4.71
CA GLN A 4 11.44 -9.14 -5.68
C GLN A 4 10.33 -8.86 -6.71
N ARG A 5 9.56 -9.89 -7.11
CA ARG A 5 8.45 -9.72 -8.06
C ARG A 5 7.26 -9.04 -7.39
N GLN A 6 6.97 -9.37 -6.14
CA GLN A 6 5.93 -8.73 -5.34
C GLN A 6 6.28 -7.28 -5.00
N ALA A 7 7.54 -6.99 -4.68
CA ALA A 7 8.02 -5.63 -4.41
C ALA A 7 7.83 -4.72 -5.63
N ARG A 8 8.22 -5.17 -6.82
CA ARG A 8 8.00 -4.41 -8.06
C ARG A 8 6.51 -4.18 -8.36
N LEU A 9 5.68 -5.22 -8.23
CA LEU A 9 4.23 -5.08 -8.45
C LEU A 9 3.63 -4.08 -7.46
N PHE A 10 4.06 -4.13 -6.20
CA PHE A 10 3.59 -3.20 -5.19
C PHE A 10 3.99 -1.76 -5.49
N GLU A 11 5.27 -1.53 -5.79
CA GLU A 11 5.84 -0.21 -6.12
C GLU A 11 5.20 0.45 -7.32
N HIS A 12 4.96 -0.33 -8.38
CA HIS A 12 4.52 0.22 -9.66
C HIS A 12 3.01 0.25 -9.84
N GLU A 13 2.26 -0.69 -9.27
CA GLU A 13 0.83 -0.85 -9.57
C GLU A 13 -0.09 -0.62 -8.37
N VAL A 14 0.35 -0.93 -7.14
CA VAL A 14 -0.56 -1.01 -5.98
C VAL A 14 -0.38 0.14 -5.00
N ALA A 15 0.85 0.57 -4.69
CA ALA A 15 1.12 1.46 -3.56
C ALA A 15 0.45 2.84 -3.70
N ARG A 16 0.47 3.43 -4.91
CA ARG A 16 -0.15 4.74 -5.18
C ARG A 16 -1.67 4.69 -5.11
N GLU A 17 -2.28 3.69 -5.74
CA GLU A 17 -3.74 3.52 -5.72
C GLU A 17 -4.24 3.14 -4.33
N ALA A 18 -3.48 2.32 -3.59
CA ALA A 18 -3.75 1.99 -2.19
C ALA A 18 -3.72 3.25 -1.34
N LEU A 19 -2.68 4.08 -1.48
CA LEU A 19 -2.59 5.33 -0.76
C LEU A 19 -3.76 6.25 -1.08
N ALA A 20 -4.09 6.46 -2.36
CA ALA A 20 -5.19 7.33 -2.75
C ALA A 20 -6.55 6.86 -2.18
N CYS A 21 -6.75 5.56 -2.04
CA CYS A 21 -7.95 4.99 -1.45
C CYS A 21 -7.98 5.08 0.10
N LEU A 22 -6.85 4.87 0.77
CA LEU A 22 -6.73 4.94 2.23
C LEU A 22 -6.66 6.39 2.72
N HIS A 23 -5.83 7.21 2.08
CA HIS A 23 -5.56 8.62 2.37
C HIS A 23 -5.63 9.47 1.08
N PRO A 24 -6.83 9.96 0.69
CA PRO A 24 -6.98 10.79 -0.51
C PRO A 24 -6.17 12.08 -0.51
N ARG A 25 -5.76 12.55 0.68
CA ARG A 25 -4.90 13.73 0.88
C ARG A 25 -3.43 13.39 1.17
N GLY A 26 -3.09 12.11 1.07
CA GLY A 26 -1.72 11.63 1.22
C GLY A 26 -0.97 11.73 -0.10
N ILE A 27 0.27 12.23 -0.04
CA ILE A 27 1.19 12.28 -1.17
C ILE A 27 2.15 11.10 -1.04
N PHE A 28 2.17 10.25 -2.07
CA PHE A 28 3.07 9.10 -2.11
C PHE A 28 4.52 9.56 -2.21
N GLU A 29 5.37 9.04 -1.31
CA GLU A 29 6.79 9.36 -1.28
C GLU A 29 7.63 8.17 -1.74
N SER A 30 7.47 7.02 -1.07
CA SER A 30 8.21 5.80 -1.40
C SER A 30 7.52 4.54 -0.87
N THR A 31 8.07 3.38 -1.20
CA THR A 31 7.72 2.10 -0.60
C THR A 31 8.78 1.67 0.40
N GLY A 32 8.34 1.05 1.49
CA GLY A 32 9.21 0.39 2.44
C GLY A 32 9.38 -1.10 2.15
N PRO A 33 9.84 -1.89 3.13
CA PRO A 33 10.12 -3.31 2.94
C PRO A 33 8.86 -4.11 2.59
N VAL A 34 9.04 -5.12 1.74
CA VAL A 34 7.99 -6.07 1.35
C VAL A 34 8.32 -7.46 1.88
N GLN A 35 7.39 -8.03 2.64
CA GLN A 35 7.50 -9.35 3.23
C GLN A 35 6.42 -10.27 2.64
N SER A 36 6.84 -11.34 1.97
CA SER A 36 5.92 -12.35 1.45
C SER A 36 5.29 -13.13 2.62
N GLU A 37 3.96 -13.23 2.66
CA GLU A 37 3.22 -14.10 3.60
C GLU A 37 2.71 -15.37 2.89
N GLY A 38 2.71 -15.41 1.56
CA GLY A 38 2.31 -16.57 0.80
C GLY A 38 2.49 -16.37 -0.71
N ARG A 39 1.95 -17.30 -1.51
CA ARG A 39 2.04 -17.24 -2.98
C ARG A 39 1.33 -15.99 -3.55
N ASN A 40 0.21 -15.62 -2.94
CA ASN A 40 -0.66 -14.54 -3.39
C ASN A 40 -0.81 -13.42 -2.35
N SER A 41 -0.11 -13.49 -1.21
CA SER A 41 -0.20 -12.48 -0.16
C SER A 41 1.17 -11.97 0.27
N PHE A 42 1.25 -10.68 0.53
CA PHE A 42 2.43 -10.03 1.08
C PHE A 42 2.05 -8.83 1.93
N VAL A 43 2.92 -8.46 2.86
CA VAL A 43 2.84 -7.24 3.65
C VAL A 43 3.85 -6.24 3.08
N ALA A 44 3.45 -5.00 2.95
CA ALA A 44 4.29 -3.93 2.47
C ALA A 44 4.04 -2.64 3.27
N THR A 45 4.99 -1.73 3.21
CA THR A 45 4.87 -0.41 3.82
C THR A 45 4.78 0.66 2.74
N ILE A 46 3.85 1.59 2.88
CA ILE A 46 3.73 2.80 2.07
C ILE A 46 4.27 3.95 2.89
N VAL A 47 5.23 4.70 2.36
CA VAL A 47 5.71 5.95 2.94
C VAL A 47 5.07 7.11 2.20
N TRP A 48 4.45 8.01 2.94
CA TRP A 48 3.67 9.12 2.39
C TRP A 48 3.70 10.30 3.36
N HIS A 49 3.37 11.50 2.90
CA HIS A 49 3.20 12.66 3.77
C HIS A 49 1.87 13.36 3.46
N GLY A 50 1.38 14.16 4.40
CA GLY A 50 0.18 14.96 4.16
C GLY A 50 0.47 16.11 3.21
N GLU A 51 -0.50 16.53 2.41
CA GLU A 51 -0.36 17.67 1.48
C GLU A 51 0.12 18.96 2.19
N VAL A 52 -0.28 19.16 3.45
CA VAL A 52 0.10 20.32 4.28
C VAL A 52 1.21 19.98 5.27
N LEU A 53 1.31 18.71 5.67
CA LEU A 53 2.25 18.24 6.68
C LEU A 53 3.36 17.47 5.98
N HIS A 54 4.51 18.11 5.78
CA HIS A 54 5.70 17.51 5.16
C HIS A 54 6.42 16.46 6.02
N GLN A 55 5.79 15.98 7.10
CA GLN A 55 6.31 14.89 7.91
C GLN A 55 5.96 13.56 7.24
N PRO A 56 6.93 12.64 7.04
CA PRO A 56 6.64 11.32 6.51
C PRO A 56 5.90 10.48 7.55
N TYR A 57 4.86 9.80 7.07
CA TYR A 57 4.08 8.76 7.71
C TYR A 57 4.28 7.45 6.96
N THR A 58 4.04 6.35 7.66
CA THR A 58 4.08 4.99 7.17
C THR A 58 2.75 4.29 7.45
N SER A 59 2.22 3.67 6.40
CA SER A 59 1.06 2.79 6.49
C SER A 59 1.49 1.38 6.11
N ARG A 60 1.36 0.44 7.05
CA ARG A 60 1.60 -0.98 6.80
C ARG A 60 0.34 -1.61 6.26
N VAL A 61 0.45 -2.19 5.08
CA VAL A 61 -0.68 -2.79 4.36
C VAL A 61 -0.40 -4.26 4.05
N ARG A 62 -1.44 -5.08 4.16
CA ARG A 62 -1.47 -6.44 3.62
C ARG A 62 -2.11 -6.38 2.24
N VAL A 63 -1.46 -6.99 1.26
CA VAL A 63 -1.97 -7.11 -0.11
C VAL A 63 -2.24 -8.59 -0.38
N VAL A 64 -3.47 -8.90 -0.76
CA VAL A 64 -3.89 -10.23 -1.22
C VAL A 64 -4.29 -10.11 -2.69
N ARG A 65 -3.65 -10.91 -3.54
CA ARG A 65 -3.95 -10.98 -4.97
C ARG A 65 -5.03 -12.01 -5.23
N GLU A 66 -6.13 -11.54 -5.78
CA GLU A 66 -7.25 -12.32 -6.31
C GLU A 66 -7.31 -12.11 -7.83
N GLU A 67 -8.16 -12.86 -8.53
CA GLU A 67 -8.25 -12.88 -10.01
C GLU A 67 -8.43 -11.46 -10.60
N GLY A 68 -7.33 -10.82 -10.99
CA GLY A 68 -7.31 -9.47 -11.56
C GLY A 68 -7.47 -8.33 -10.55
N VAL A 69 -7.45 -8.59 -9.24
CA VAL A 69 -7.63 -7.56 -8.20
C VAL A 69 -6.63 -7.75 -7.05
N ALA A 70 -6.08 -6.66 -6.53
CA ALA A 70 -5.36 -6.61 -5.27
C ALA A 70 -6.27 -6.06 -4.17
N VAL A 71 -6.56 -6.89 -3.17
CA VAL A 71 -7.23 -6.46 -1.94
C VAL A 71 -6.16 -5.97 -0.98
N VAL A 72 -6.22 -4.68 -0.64
CA VAL A 72 -5.28 -4.00 0.25
C VAL A 72 -5.96 -3.71 1.57
N THR A 73 -5.45 -4.27 2.66
CA THR A 73 -5.95 -4.08 4.02
C THR A 73 -4.91 -3.32 4.85
N LEU A 74 -5.32 -2.23 5.48
CA LEU A 74 -4.49 -1.47 6.42
C LEU A 74 -4.33 -2.27 7.72
N LEU A 75 -3.08 -2.66 8.01
CA LEU A 75 -2.73 -3.38 9.23
C LEU A 75 -2.43 -2.41 10.37
N ASP A 76 -1.59 -1.42 10.08
CA ASP A 76 -1.04 -0.50 11.06
C ASP A 76 -0.64 0.81 10.39
N GLU A 77 -0.61 1.89 11.17
CA GLU A 77 -0.32 3.23 10.69
C GLU A 77 0.23 4.12 11.80
N ASP A 78 1.28 4.88 11.47
CA ASP A 78 1.92 5.84 12.39
C ASP A 78 1.49 7.31 12.13
N SER A 79 0.36 7.49 11.45
CA SER A 79 -0.15 8.79 11.02
C SER A 79 -1.16 9.39 12.02
N LEU A 80 -1.16 10.72 12.12
CA LEU A 80 -2.20 11.48 12.84
C LEU A 80 -3.46 11.68 11.98
N LEU A 81 -3.41 11.29 10.70
CA LEU A 81 -4.46 11.50 9.72
C LEU A 81 -5.22 10.18 9.51
N PRO A 82 -6.38 9.99 10.13
CA PRO A 82 -7.05 8.70 10.10
C PRO A 82 -7.35 8.25 8.67
N ALA A 83 -7.04 7.00 8.37
CA ALA A 83 -7.41 6.39 7.10
C ALA A 83 -8.93 6.46 6.88
N LEU A 84 -9.34 6.93 5.70
CA LEU A 84 -10.75 7.01 5.31
C LEU A 84 -11.37 5.61 5.22
N ARG A 85 -10.55 4.63 4.82
CA ARG A 85 -10.92 3.23 4.66
C ARG A 85 -9.82 2.37 5.25
N ARG A 86 -10.18 1.17 5.72
CA ARG A 86 -9.21 0.15 6.16
C ARG A 86 -8.97 -0.93 5.11
N GLU A 87 -9.81 -0.98 4.07
CA GLU A 87 -9.70 -1.94 2.98
C GLU A 87 -10.03 -1.27 1.64
N CYS A 88 -9.23 -1.60 0.63
CA CYS A 88 -9.33 -1.09 -0.74
C CYS A 88 -9.14 -2.23 -1.74
N ARG A 89 -9.89 -2.19 -2.84
CA ARG A 89 -9.77 -3.16 -3.94
C ARG A 89 -9.23 -2.44 -5.16
N ILE A 90 -8.07 -2.88 -5.65
CA ILE A 90 -7.33 -2.23 -6.72
C ILE A 90 -7.27 -3.19 -7.92
N PRO A 91 -7.83 -2.85 -9.08
CA PRO A 91 -7.72 -3.69 -10.26
C PRO A 91 -6.26 -3.79 -10.72
N LEU A 92 -5.80 -5.01 -11.00
CA LEU A 92 -4.45 -5.29 -11.52
C LEU A 92 -4.52 -5.46 -13.04
N GLY A 93 -3.65 -4.77 -13.79
CA GLY A 93 -3.56 -4.91 -15.25
C GLY A 93 -4.08 -3.72 -16.07
N ARG A 94 -3.77 -2.50 -15.63
CA ARG A 94 -3.85 -1.31 -16.49
C ARG A 94 -2.69 -1.24 -17.47
#